data_AF-A0A5P9H1U7-F1
#
_entry.id   AF-A0A5P9H1U7-F1
#
_cell.length_a   1.000
_cell.length_b   1.000
_cell.length_c   1.000
_cell.angle_alpha   90.00
_cell.angle_beta   90.00
_cell.angle_gamma   90.00
#
_symmetry.space_group_name_H-M   'P 1'
#
loop_
_entity.id
_entity.type
_entity.pdbx_description
1 polymer ?
#
loop_
_entity_poly.entity_id
_entity_poly.type
_entity_poly.pdbx_seq_one_letter_code
_entity_poly.pdbx_strand_id
1 'polypeptide(L)'
;MIRVNATVSARTGKVVMVEEEVLDPSPDGVPKAVSRYQFKAALIALEKMGEVTLAMSSASPMVQLAWAEAPEMRRADALVGFITSQCNYSDADLDEIFSTAWAIT
;
A
#
# COMPACT_ATOMS: atom_id res chain seq x y z
N MET A 1 -10.98 28.70 -15.80
CA MET A 1 -10.68 28.45 -17.23
C MET A 1 -10.17 27.00 -17.31
N ILE A 2 -11.01 26.05 -17.73
CA ILE A 2 -10.70 24.60 -17.73
C ILE A 2 -10.29 24.20 -19.15
N ARG A 3 -9.15 23.53 -19.30
CA ARG A 3 -8.73 22.90 -20.56
C ARG A 3 -8.95 21.39 -20.43
N VAL A 4 -9.72 20.83 -21.35
CA VAL A 4 -9.99 19.39 -21.48
C VAL A 4 -9.09 18.88 -22.61
N ASN A 5 -8.18 17.95 -22.34
CA ASN A 5 -7.40 17.28 -23.38
C ASN A 5 -7.94 15.87 -23.58
N ALA A 6 -8.61 15.64 -24.71
CA ALA A 6 -8.98 14.31 -25.19
C ALA A 6 -7.89 13.81 -26.15
N THR A 7 -7.41 12.57 -25.97
CA THR A 7 -6.67 11.85 -27.01
C THR A 7 -7.35 10.52 -27.25
N VAL A 8 -7.83 10.33 -28.49
CA VAL A 8 -8.48 9.11 -28.98
C VAL A 8 -7.40 8.13 -29.40
N SER A 9 -7.37 6.92 -28.80
CA SER A 9 -6.53 5.82 -29.26
C SER A 9 -7.34 4.84 -30.11
N ALA A 10 -6.94 4.71 -31.38
CA ALA A 10 -7.53 3.83 -32.37
C ALA A 10 -6.82 2.47 -32.40
N ARG A 11 -7.62 1.41 -32.54
CA ARG A 11 -7.30 -0.02 -32.75
C ARG A 11 -7.05 -0.85 -31.49
N THR A 12 -7.92 -1.86 -31.35
CA THR A 12 -7.94 -2.95 -30.36
C THR A 12 -8.73 -2.59 -29.11
N GLY A 13 -10.05 -2.67 -29.24
CA GLY A 13 -11.06 -2.27 -28.26
C GLY A 13 -11.15 -3.17 -27.03
N LYS A 14 -10.14 -3.14 -26.19
CA LYS A 14 -10.31 -3.31 -24.74
C LYS A 14 -9.47 -2.25 -24.05
N VAL A 15 -10.08 -1.08 -23.90
CA VAL A 15 -9.61 -0.09 -22.93
C VAL A 15 -9.84 -0.75 -21.58
N VAL A 16 -8.79 -1.35 -21.01
CA VAL A 16 -8.77 -1.58 -19.57
C VAL A 16 -8.61 -0.18 -19.00
N MET A 17 -9.73 0.41 -18.65
CA MET A 17 -9.77 1.53 -17.73
C MET A 17 -9.08 0.99 -16.49
N VAL A 18 -7.81 1.30 -16.30
CA VAL A 18 -7.23 1.26 -14.97
C VAL A 18 -7.97 2.39 -14.29
N GLU A 19 -9.07 2.03 -13.62
CA GLU A 19 -9.66 2.90 -12.63
C GLU A 19 -8.50 3.16 -11.67
N GLU A 20 -7.88 4.32 -11.80
CA GLU A 20 -7.13 4.94 -10.73
C GLU A 20 -8.17 5.05 -9.61
N GLU A 21 -8.25 4.00 -8.78
CA GLU A 21 -9.04 3.97 -7.58
C GLU A 21 -8.48 5.10 -6.75
N VAL A 22 -9.11 6.28 -6.91
CA VAL A 22 -8.82 7.47 -6.13
C VAL A 22 -8.89 6.97 -4.70
N LEU A 23 -7.74 7.02 -4.04
CA LEU A 23 -7.54 6.57 -2.68
C LEU A 23 -8.32 7.50 -1.77
N ASP A 24 -9.65 7.34 -1.78
CA ASP A 24 -10.54 8.12 -0.96
C ASP A 24 -10.11 7.86 0.49
N PRO A 25 -9.70 8.90 1.23
CA PRO A 25 -9.38 8.72 2.63
C PRO A 25 -10.62 8.12 3.30
N SER A 26 -10.41 7.08 4.12
CA SER A 26 -11.47 6.56 4.99
C SER A 26 -12.11 7.73 5.76
N PRO A 27 -13.37 7.66 6.24
CA PRO A 27 -13.97 8.74 7.05
C PRO A 27 -13.08 9.27 8.19
N ASP A 28 -12.12 8.47 8.63
CA ASP A 28 -11.13 8.76 9.67
C ASP A 28 -9.86 9.48 9.16
N GLY A 29 -9.78 9.81 7.87
CA GLY A 29 -8.64 10.51 7.24
C GLY A 29 -7.45 9.64 6.84
N VAL A 30 -7.48 8.33 7.14
CA VAL A 30 -6.38 7.39 6.86
C VAL A 30 -6.65 6.63 5.55
N PRO A 31 -5.67 6.51 4.63
CA PRO A 31 -5.89 5.79 3.37
C PRO A 31 -6.07 4.29 3.59
N LYS A 32 -6.90 3.67 2.75
CA LYS A 32 -7.17 2.23 2.79
C LYS A 32 -6.10 1.38 2.08
N ALA A 33 -5.37 1.99 1.16
CA ALA A 33 -4.26 1.39 0.45
C ALA A 33 -3.13 2.40 0.24
N VAL A 34 -1.92 1.93 0.07
CA VAL A 34 -0.77 2.76 -0.33
C VAL A 34 0.11 1.97 -1.28
N SER A 35 0.92 2.63 -2.10
CA SER A 35 1.89 1.92 -2.92
C SER A 35 2.91 1.19 -2.04
N ARG A 36 3.49 0.10 -2.56
CA ARG A 36 4.55 -0.63 -1.87
C ARG A 36 5.73 0.27 -1.46
N TYR A 37 6.09 1.21 -2.33
CA TYR A 37 7.17 2.16 -2.08
C TYR A 37 6.85 3.03 -0.86
N GLN A 38 5.69 3.67 -0.86
CA GLN A 38 5.21 4.51 0.24
C GLN A 38 5.16 3.74 1.56
N PHE A 39 4.62 2.51 1.53
CA PHE A 39 4.54 1.66 2.73
C PHE A 39 5.94 1.36 3.30
N LYS A 40 6.89 0.92 2.47
CA LYS A 40 8.26 0.64 2.91
C LYS A 40 8.98 1.89 3.37
N ALA A 41 8.79 3.02 2.69
CA ALA A 41 9.38 4.29 3.08
C ALA A 41 8.84 4.76 4.44
N ALA A 42 7.55 4.57 4.73
CA ALA A 42 6.96 4.84 6.04
C ALA A 42 7.53 3.93 7.13
N LEU A 43 7.68 2.62 6.86
CA LEU A 43 8.33 1.71 7.80
C LEU A 43 9.77 2.12 8.12
N ILE A 44 10.50 2.69 7.15
CA ILE A 44 11.85 3.22 7.38
C ILE A 44 11.77 4.50 8.22
N ALA A 45 10.87 5.42 7.88
CA ALA A 45 10.70 6.70 8.59
C ALA A 45 10.30 6.50 10.07
N LEU A 46 9.54 5.45 10.37
CA LEU A 46 9.10 5.07 11.71
C LEU A 46 10.06 4.10 12.41
N GLU A 47 11.23 3.79 11.82
CA GLU A 47 12.21 2.82 12.32
C GLU A 47 11.68 1.37 12.50
N LYS A 48 10.50 1.06 11.92
CA LYS A 48 9.79 -0.22 11.99
C LYS A 48 10.27 -1.26 10.97
N MET A 49 11.06 -0.85 9.96
CA MET A 49 11.47 -1.73 8.85
C MET A 49 12.30 -2.94 9.29
N GLY A 50 13.11 -2.79 10.34
CA GLY A 50 13.93 -3.90 10.87
C GLY A 50 13.07 -5.05 11.39
N GLU A 51 12.02 -4.73 12.13
CA GLU A 51 11.04 -5.67 12.69
C GLU A 51 10.34 -6.45 11.58
N VAL A 52 9.83 -5.72 10.58
CA VAL A 52 9.10 -6.30 9.45
C VAL A 52 10.02 -7.19 8.62
N THR A 53 11.27 -6.78 8.41
CA THR A 53 12.26 -7.58 7.68
C THR A 53 12.54 -8.90 8.40
N LEU A 54 12.67 -8.87 9.72
CA LEU A 54 12.84 -10.07 10.53
C LEU A 54 11.61 -10.98 10.41
N ALA A 55 10.41 -10.44 10.56
CA ALA A 55 9.16 -11.19 10.42
C ALA A 55 9.04 -11.86 9.03
N MET A 56 9.42 -11.15 7.97
CA MET A 56 9.41 -11.69 6.61
C MET A 56 10.43 -12.81 6.41
N SER A 57 11.62 -12.70 7.02
CA SER A 57 12.66 -13.74 6.91
C SER A 57 12.21 -15.08 7.50
N SER A 58 11.36 -15.06 8.52
CA SER A 58 10.75 -16.24 9.14
C SER A 58 9.42 -16.67 8.49
N ALA A 59 8.87 -15.90 7.56
CA ALA A 59 7.57 -16.17 6.95
C ALA A 59 7.64 -17.31 5.94
N SER A 60 6.48 -17.88 5.58
CA SER A 60 6.42 -18.90 4.53
C SER A 60 6.85 -18.34 3.17
N PRO A 61 7.35 -19.17 2.24
CA PRO A 61 7.79 -18.70 0.92
C PRO A 61 6.71 -17.92 0.15
N MET A 62 5.44 -18.28 0.35
CA MET A 62 4.32 -17.57 -0.29
C MET A 62 4.15 -16.14 0.26
N VAL A 63 4.29 -15.96 1.57
CA VAL A 63 4.20 -14.63 2.20
C VAL A 63 5.41 -13.77 1.81
N GLN A 64 6.60 -14.37 1.73
CA GLN A 64 7.79 -13.69 1.23
C GLN A 64 7.61 -13.22 -0.23
N LEU A 65 7.04 -14.07 -1.08
CA LEU A 65 6.72 -13.71 -2.46
C LEU A 65 5.69 -12.57 -2.52
N ALA A 66 4.63 -12.63 -1.71
CA ALA A 66 3.64 -11.56 -1.62
C ALA A 66 4.31 -10.23 -1.18
N TRP A 67 5.17 -10.25 -0.17
CA TRP A 67 5.96 -9.08 0.24
C TRP A 67 6.91 -8.56 -0.85
N ALA A 68 7.45 -9.48 -1.65
CA ALA A 68 8.36 -9.18 -2.76
C ALA A 68 7.65 -8.57 -3.97
N GLU A 69 6.40 -8.93 -4.24
CA GLU A 69 5.74 -8.63 -5.51
C GLU A 69 4.48 -7.76 -5.38
N ALA A 70 3.92 -7.59 -4.18
CA ALA A 70 2.71 -6.78 -3.98
C ALA A 70 2.94 -5.33 -4.47
N PRO A 71 2.18 -4.83 -5.46
CA PRO A 71 2.35 -3.48 -5.99
C PRO A 71 1.78 -2.42 -5.04
N GLU A 72 0.76 -2.80 -4.26
CA GLU A 72 0.05 -2.00 -3.28
C GLU A 72 -0.10 -2.77 -1.97
N MET A 73 -0.32 -2.05 -0.88
CA MET A 73 -0.59 -2.60 0.44
C MET A 73 -1.96 -2.10 0.88
N ARG A 74 -2.97 -2.97 0.94
CA ARG A 74 -4.30 -2.62 1.46
C ARG A 74 -4.41 -3.03 2.92
N ARG A 75 -5.10 -2.22 3.73
CA ARG A 75 -5.31 -2.51 5.16
C ARG A 75 -5.96 -3.86 5.42
N ALA A 76 -6.88 -4.25 4.55
CA ALA A 76 -7.61 -5.51 4.63
C ALA A 76 -6.82 -6.71 4.07
N ASP A 77 -5.63 -6.50 3.51
CA ASP A 77 -4.86 -7.58 2.91
C ASP A 77 -4.30 -8.52 3.97
N ALA A 78 -4.31 -9.83 3.66
CA ALA A 78 -3.73 -10.85 4.52
C ALA A 78 -2.23 -10.61 4.80
N LEU A 79 -1.51 -9.97 3.87
CA LEU A 79 -0.10 -9.60 4.06
C LEU A 79 0.06 -8.53 5.15
N VAL A 80 -0.81 -7.51 5.16
CA VAL A 80 -0.82 -6.47 6.21
C VAL A 80 -1.29 -7.07 7.55
N GLY A 81 -2.29 -7.96 7.51
CA GLY A 81 -2.71 -8.74 8.68
C GLY A 81 -1.59 -9.62 9.25
N PHE A 82 -0.76 -10.21 8.39
CA PHE A 82 0.43 -10.95 8.82
C PHE A 82 1.46 -10.05 9.49
N ILE A 83 1.79 -8.90 8.88
CA ILE A 83 2.76 -7.94 9.44
C ILE A 83 2.31 -7.45 10.81
N THR A 84 1.05 -7.01 10.93
CA THR A 84 0.49 -6.51 12.19
C THR A 84 0.52 -7.57 13.28
N SER A 85 0.13 -8.81 12.96
CA SER A 85 0.19 -9.92 13.90
C SER A 85 1.61 -10.28 14.33
N GLN A 86 2.57 -10.35 13.40
CA GLN A 86 3.95 -10.75 13.71
C GLN A 86 4.72 -9.67 14.47
N CYS A 87 4.47 -8.40 14.17
CA CYS A 87 5.13 -7.27 14.83
C CYS A 87 4.33 -6.74 16.05
N ASN A 88 3.20 -7.36 16.38
CA ASN A 88 2.30 -6.93 17.46
C ASN A 88 1.89 -5.44 17.33
N TYR A 89 1.64 -5.00 16.11
CA TYR A 89 1.18 -3.63 15.84
C TYR A 89 -0.29 -3.50 16.20
N SER A 90 -0.60 -2.41 16.91
CA SER A 90 -1.98 -2.01 17.17
C SER A 90 -2.62 -1.38 15.93
N ASP A 91 -3.94 -1.18 15.96
CA ASP A 91 -4.64 -0.42 14.92
C ASP A 91 -4.09 1.01 14.82
N ALA A 92 -3.67 1.60 15.95
CA ALA A 92 -3.05 2.94 15.98
C ALA A 92 -1.67 2.96 15.29
N ASP A 93 -0.85 1.93 15.48
CA ASP A 93 0.41 1.78 14.73
C ASP A 93 0.13 1.67 13.23
N LEU A 94 -0.90 0.91 12.84
CA LEU A 94 -1.28 0.75 11.44
C LEU A 94 -1.81 2.07 10.86
N ASP A 95 -2.54 2.86 11.63
CA ASP A 95 -2.95 4.23 11.30
C ASP A 95 -1.77 5.15 11.08
N GLU A 96 -0.77 5.10 11.96
CA GLU A 96 0.44 5.90 11.82
C GLU A 96 1.25 5.51 10.58
N ILE A 97 1.42 4.21 10.30
CA ILE A 97 2.14 3.72 9.12
C ILE A 97 1.44 4.17 7.83
N PHE A 98 0.12 4.00 7.72
CA PHE A 98 -0.62 4.34 6.51
C PHE A 98 -0.72 5.87 6.31
N SER A 99 -0.92 6.64 7.39
CA SER A 99 -0.90 8.10 7.34
C SER A 99 0.47 8.64 6.92
N THR A 100 1.55 8.07 7.46
CA THR A 100 2.92 8.44 7.09
C THR A 100 3.21 8.08 5.64
N ALA A 101 2.82 6.89 5.19
CA ALA A 101 2.97 6.44 3.82
C ALA A 101 2.25 7.36 2.82
N TRP A 102 1.06 7.85 3.18
CA TRP A 102 0.32 8.81 2.36
C TRP A 102 1.04 10.13 2.15
N ALA A 103 1.78 10.58 3.15
CA ALA A 103 2.53 11.84 3.10
C ALA A 103 3.80 11.75 2.22
N ILE A 104 4.18 10.54 1.77
CA ILE A 104 5.37 10.31 0.94
C ILE A 104 4.96 10.40 -0.54
N THR A 105 5.48 11.43 -1.23
CA THR A 105 5.17 11.78 -2.64
C THR A 105 6.23 11.31 -3.61
#